data_AF-A0A2S0N5X8-F1
#
_entry.id   AF-A0A2S0N5X8-F1
#
_cell.length_a   1.000
_cell.length_b   1.000
_cell.length_c   1.000
_cell.angle_alpha   90.00
_cell.angle_beta   90.00
_cell.angle_gamma   90.00
#
_symmetry.space_group_name_H-M   'P 1'
#
loop_
_entity.id
_entity.type
_entity.pdbx_description
1 polymer ?
#
loop_
_entity_poly.entity_id
_entity_poly.type
_entity_poly.pdbx_seq_one_letter_code
_entity_poly.pdbx_strand_id
1 'polypeptide(L)' 'MAALEAGVHDYIRYYNHERIKLGLQGLSPVEYRLRNTA' A
#
# COMPACT_ATOMS: atom_id res chain seq x y z
N MET A 1 2.19 -7.58 -23.32
CA MET A 1 1.90 -6.28 -22.66
C MET A 1 1.00 -6.43 -21.44
N ALA A 2 -0.04 -7.29 -21.46
CA ALA A 2 -0.93 -7.52 -20.31
C ALA A 2 -0.24 -7.92 -18.98
N ALA A 3 0.85 -8.69 -19.03
CA ALA A 3 1.56 -9.11 -17.82
C ALA A 3 2.29 -7.95 -17.10
N LEU A 4 2.74 -6.94 -17.84
CA LEU A 4 3.39 -5.77 -17.25
C LEU A 4 2.38 -4.91 -16.49
N GLU A 5 1.22 -4.68 -17.10
CA GLU A 5 0.13 -3.92 -16.49
C GLU A 5 -0.39 -4.60 -15.22
N ALA A 6 -0.61 -5.92 -15.27
CA ALA A 6 -0.99 -6.71 -14.10
C ALA A 6 0.05 -6.59 -12.97
N GLY A 7 1.34 -6.73 -13.30
CA GLY A 7 2.42 -6.58 -12.32
C GLY A 7 2.48 -5.19 -11.68
N VAL A 8 2.21 -4.13 -12.45
CA VAL A 8 2.12 -2.76 -11.92
C VAL A 8 0.93 -2.61 -10.98
N HIS A 9 -0.24 -3.14 -11.33
CA HIS A 9 -1.42 -3.10 -10.47
C HIS A 9 -1.20 -3.86 -9.15
N ASP A 10 -0.60 -5.04 -9.21
CA ASP A 10 -0.28 -5.84 -8.03
C ASP A 10 0.73 -5.11 -7.13
N TYR A 11 1.75 -4.48 -7.71
CA TYR A 11 2.72 -3.70 -6.96
C TYR A 11 2.09 -2.47 -6.28
N ILE A 12 1.20 -1.76 -6.98
CA ILE A 12 0.46 -0.62 -6.41
C ILE A 12 -0.41 -1.07 -5.23
N ARG A 13 -1.11 -2.20 -5.37
CA ARG A 13 -1.95 -2.77 -4.31
C ARG A 13 -1.09 -3.12 -3.09
N TYR A 14 -0.03 -3.90 -3.30
CA TYR A 14 0.90 -4.29 -2.24
C TYR A 14 1.43 -3.04 -1.51
N TYR A 15 1.89 -2.04 -2.27
CA TYR A 15 2.47 -0.83 -1.69
C TYR A 15 1.48 -0.02 -0.86
N ASN A 16 0.19 -0.01 -1.21
CA ASN A 16 -0.81 0.78 -0.50
C ASN A 16 -1.48 0.05 0.68
N HIS A 17 -1.69 -1.26 0.57
CA HIS A 17 -2.53 -2.01 1.49
C HIS A 17 -1.77 -3.03 2.33
N GLU A 18 -0.69 -3.60 1.82
CA GLU A 18 -0.09 -4.80 2.41
C GLU A 18 1.33 -4.55 2.94
N ARG A 19 1.98 -3.47 2.47
CA ARG A 19 3.33 -3.10 2.87
C ARG A 19 3.39 -2.72 4.36
N ILE A 20 4.08 -3.54 5.14
CA ILE A 20 4.34 -3.26 6.56
C ILE A 20 5.62 -2.41 6.69
N LYS A 21 5.54 -1.31 7.45
CA LYS A 21 6.68 -0.48 7.80
C LYS A 21 6.64 -0.19 9.30
N LEU A 22 7.77 -0.40 9.99
CA LEU A 22 7.87 -0.20 11.44
C LEU A 22 7.38 1.19 11.91
N GLY A 23 7.68 2.23 11.13
CA GLY A 23 7.24 3.61 11.42
C GLY A 23 5.73 3.85 11.30
N LEU A 24 4.95 2.90 10.77
CA LEU A 24 3.49 3.02 10.66
C LEU A 24 2.75 2.33 11.81
N GLN A 25 3.46 1.85 12.84
CA GLN A 25 2.87 1.22 14.02
C GLN A 25 1.96 0.03 13.67
N GLY A 26 2.34 -0.75 12.65
CA GLY A 26 1.58 -1.91 12.18
C GLY A 26 0.43 -1.59 11.21
N LEU A 27 0.18 -0.31 10.90
CA LEU A 27 -0.82 0.10 9.92
C LEU A 27 -0.29 -0.03 8.49
N SER A 28 -1.18 -0.34 7.55
CA SER A 28 -0.90 -0.16 6.13
C SER A 28 -0.74 1.33 5.78
N PRO A 29 -0.10 1.66 4.65
CA PRO A 29 0.07 3.04 4.23
C PRO A 29 -1.24 3.82 4.04
N VAL A 30 -2.31 3.17 3.57
CA VAL A 30 -3.63 3.82 3.45
C VAL A 30 -4.28 4.07 4.80
N GLU A 31 -4.23 3.10 5.72
CA GLU A 31 -4.80 3.25 7.07
C GLU A 31 -4.07 4.33 7.86
N TYR A 32 -2.74 4.41 7.75
CA TYR A 32 -1.95 5.45 8.39
C TYR A 32 -2.35 6.85 7.90
N ARG A 33 -2.57 7.03 6.59
CA ARG A 33 -3.02 8.32 6.04
C ARG A 33 -4.40 8.70 6.57
N LEU A 34 -5.34 7.76 6.55
CA LEU A 34 -6.71 7.99 7.05
C LEU A 34 -6.73 8.39 8.53
N ARG A 35 -5.88 7.78 9.35
CA ARG A 35 -5.75 8.12 10.78
C ARG A 35 -5.14 9.50 11.02
N ASN A 36 -4.27 9.97 10.12
CA ASN A 36 -3.62 11.29 10.24
C ASN A 36 -4.41 12.42 9.57
N THR A 37 -5.48 12.09 8.84
CA THR A 37 -6.40 13.06 8.24
C THR A 37 -7.68 13.28 9.05
N ALA A 38 -7.89 12.48 10.10
CA ALA A 38 -8.96 12.65 11.09
C ALA A 38 -8.44 13.47 12.29
#